data_AF-A0AA96E0Y1-F1
#
_entry.id   AF-A0AA96E0Y1-F1
#
_cell.length_a   1.000
_cell.length_b   1.000
_cell.length_c   1.000
_cell.angle_alpha   90.00
_cell.angle_beta   90.00
_cell.angle_gamma   90.00
#
_symmetry.space_group_name_H-M   'P 1'
#
loop_
_entity.id
_entity.type
_entity.pdbx_description
1 polymer ?
#
loop_
_entity_poly.entity_id
_entity_poly.type
_entity_poly.pdbx_seq_one_letter_code
_entity_poly.pdbx_strand_id
1 'polypeptide(L)'
;MRYKITLKPLQPYLFGGDNTFGEIGDKENGTYLVTSRFFPQQSAILGMLKKELMIQNKLLTRKIKGEWVDKNNTQEANEFVGSEKFDLNKKELQNFGVIKNISSIFLQKDNKIIIKKVNLKKFPLKKVDDNYVLQNFDGKDDIFDNYESLDETLTFKAEEIFKPIEQTLNQKKASENSLFKKTSYLLEEGFTFGFFIECEYELRDSIVTLGADRSSFILKVEKSNETLDYKSKYLLLLGDSLITLPLNEHCDFAITSEISYKNLMGKKSSMSKSSDSKKNKQNNHFLKSDEIYLYEKGSVIINPSSKLIDNLNNKNLQQIGYNIYTIGENK
;
A
#
# COMPACT_ATOMS: atom_id res chain seq x y z
N MET A 1 9.45 9.92 -18.06
CA MET A 1 9.27 8.60 -18.72
C MET A 1 8.13 7.87 -18.04
N ARG A 2 7.31 7.13 -18.78
CA ARG A 2 6.17 6.39 -18.23
C ARG A 2 6.33 4.89 -18.45
N TYR A 3 6.01 4.12 -17.42
CA TYR A 3 6.18 2.68 -17.40
C TYR A 3 4.98 1.99 -16.76
N LYS A 4 4.67 0.79 -17.24
CA LYS A 4 3.92 -0.23 -16.52
C LYS A 4 4.92 -1.14 -15.82
N ILE A 5 4.78 -1.29 -14.51
CA ILE A 5 5.61 -2.16 -13.69
C ILE A 5 4.79 -3.36 -13.28
N THR A 6 5.39 -4.55 -13.37
CA THR A 6 4.81 -5.76 -12.76
C THR A 6 5.76 -6.35 -11.73
N LEU A 7 5.22 -6.82 -10.62
CA LEU A 7 5.93 -7.49 -9.54
C LEU A 7 5.40 -8.93 -9.44
N LYS A 8 6.25 -9.90 -9.74
CA LYS A 8 5.97 -11.32 -9.54
C LYS A 8 6.71 -11.82 -8.30
N PRO A 9 6.02 -12.29 -7.24
CA PRO A 9 6.69 -12.86 -6.08
C PRO A 9 7.49 -14.11 -6.46
N LEU A 10 8.70 -14.23 -5.92
CA LEU A 10 9.55 -15.42 -6.09
C LEU A 10 9.26 -16.52 -5.08
N GLN A 11 8.57 -16.17 -3.99
CA GLN A 11 8.28 -17.02 -2.84
C GLN A 11 7.02 -16.48 -2.14
N PRO A 12 6.43 -17.22 -1.17
CA PRO A 12 5.33 -16.68 -0.37
C PRO A 12 5.74 -15.33 0.24
N TYR A 13 4.88 -14.33 0.06
CA TYR A 13 5.15 -12.97 0.52
C TYR A 13 4.39 -12.64 1.80
N LEU A 14 4.96 -11.72 2.56
CA LEU A 14 4.39 -11.19 3.79
C LEU A 14 4.37 -9.65 3.70
N PHE A 15 3.21 -9.06 3.48
CA PHE A 15 3.02 -7.62 3.61
C PHE A 15 2.56 -7.30 5.03
N GLY A 16 3.29 -6.42 5.70
CA GLY A 16 3.02 -6.07 7.08
C GLY A 16 1.66 -5.39 7.26
N GLY A 17 0.96 -5.76 8.35
CA GLY A 17 -0.20 -5.03 8.88
C GLY A 17 0.07 -4.56 10.31
N ASP A 18 -0.98 -4.43 11.12
CA ASP A 18 -0.86 -3.85 12.47
C ASP A 18 -0.22 -4.81 13.44
N ASN A 19 -0.57 -6.09 13.29
CA ASN A 19 0.01 -7.20 14.03
C ASN A 19 1.36 -7.53 13.43
N THR A 20 2.41 -7.01 14.06
CA THR A 20 3.80 -7.41 13.84
C THR A 20 4.26 -8.23 15.03
N PHE A 21 5.23 -9.13 14.85
CA PHE A 21 5.77 -9.96 15.95
C PHE A 21 6.30 -9.17 17.17
N GLY A 22 6.53 -7.86 17.06
CA GLY A 22 7.16 -7.08 18.12
C GLY A 22 8.58 -7.56 18.38
N GLU A 23 9.07 -7.40 19.61
CA GLU A 23 10.20 -8.21 20.09
C GLU A 23 9.66 -9.58 20.52
N ILE A 24 10.20 -10.67 19.96
CA ILE A 24 9.79 -12.03 20.31
C ILE A 24 10.01 -12.24 21.81
N GLY A 25 8.94 -12.61 22.52
CA GLY A 25 8.94 -12.75 23.98
C GLY A 25 8.38 -11.54 24.75
N ASP A 26 8.02 -10.45 24.07
CA ASP A 26 7.27 -9.34 24.67
C ASP A 26 5.83 -9.78 24.98
N LYS A 27 5.52 -9.91 26.28
CA LYS A 27 4.21 -10.33 26.78
C LYS A 27 3.13 -9.26 26.64
N GLU A 28 3.51 -7.99 26.49
CA GLU A 28 2.57 -6.86 26.48
C GLU A 28 2.24 -6.39 25.05
N ASN A 29 3.21 -6.42 24.13
CA ASN A 29 3.02 -5.88 22.77
C ASN A 29 3.31 -6.87 21.62
N GLY A 30 3.75 -8.11 21.91
CA GLY A 30 4.05 -9.13 20.91
C GLY A 30 2.81 -9.94 20.51
N THR A 31 2.57 -10.10 19.20
CA THR A 31 1.53 -11.02 18.70
C THR A 31 2.18 -12.33 18.22
N TYR A 32 1.66 -13.46 18.68
CA TYR A 32 2.11 -14.79 18.23
C TYR A 32 1.56 -15.19 16.86
N LEU A 33 0.63 -14.41 16.31
CA LEU A 33 -0.04 -14.63 15.03
C LEU A 33 0.16 -13.40 14.15
N VAL A 34 0.71 -13.60 12.96
CA VAL A 34 0.83 -12.53 11.95
C VAL A 34 0.23 -13.03 10.64
N THR A 35 -0.72 -12.26 10.12
CA THR A 35 -1.32 -12.52 8.80
C THR A 35 -0.89 -11.42 7.85
N SER A 36 -0.40 -11.82 6.68
CA SER A 36 -0.05 -10.89 5.61
C SER A 36 -1.28 -10.11 5.15
N ARG A 37 -1.07 -8.88 4.70
CA ARG A 37 -2.04 -8.21 3.80
C ARG A 37 -1.97 -8.84 2.41
N PHE A 38 -3.06 -8.74 1.64
CA PHE A 38 -3.05 -9.15 0.22
C PHE A 38 -2.21 -8.22 -0.65
N PHE A 39 -2.27 -6.92 -0.38
CA PHE A 39 -1.54 -5.88 -1.10
C PHE A 39 -0.49 -5.21 -0.18
N PRO A 40 0.64 -4.76 -0.75
CA PRO A 40 1.55 -3.88 -0.04
C PRO A 40 0.93 -2.50 0.13
N GLN A 41 1.34 -1.78 1.18
CA GLN A 41 1.05 -0.36 1.30
C GLN A 41 1.75 0.43 0.19
N GLN A 42 1.14 1.53 -0.25
CA GLN A 42 1.74 2.38 -1.29
C GLN A 42 3.02 3.08 -0.83
N SER A 43 3.12 3.40 0.46
CA SER A 43 4.38 3.87 1.07
C SER A 43 5.51 2.84 0.93
N ALA A 44 5.21 1.53 0.95
CA ALA A 44 6.18 0.47 0.73
C ALA A 44 6.61 0.37 -0.74
N ILE A 45 5.68 0.56 -1.69
CA ILE A 45 5.98 0.67 -3.12
C ILE A 45 6.89 1.87 -3.38
N LEU A 46 6.57 3.03 -2.83
CA LEU A 46 7.41 4.23 -2.92
C LEU A 46 8.81 3.96 -2.35
N GLY A 47 8.91 3.32 -1.18
CA GLY A 47 10.19 2.98 -0.57
C GLY A 47 11.03 2.02 -1.41
N MET A 48 10.39 1.01 -2.01
CA MET A 48 11.02 0.06 -2.92
C MET A 48 11.53 0.75 -4.19
N LEU A 49 10.72 1.60 -4.82
CA LEU A 49 11.10 2.37 -6.01
C LEU A 49 12.25 3.34 -5.73
N LYS A 50 12.19 4.08 -4.62
CA LYS A 50 13.28 4.97 -4.19
C LYS A 50 14.59 4.18 -4.04
N LYS A 51 14.55 3.02 -3.39
CA LYS A 51 15.71 2.14 -3.24
C LYS A 51 16.24 1.69 -4.60
N GLU A 52 15.35 1.22 -5.47
CA GLU A 52 15.73 0.68 -6.77
C GLU A 52 16.35 1.75 -7.68
N LEU A 53 15.77 2.94 -7.73
CA LEU A 53 16.33 4.08 -8.46
C LEU A 53 17.74 4.43 -7.97
N MET A 54 17.98 4.41 -6.65
CA MET A 54 19.32 4.65 -6.12
C MET A 54 20.31 3.53 -6.46
N ILE A 55 19.88 2.27 -6.50
CA ILE A 55 20.73 1.14 -6.91
C ILE A 55 21.12 1.27 -8.38
N GLN A 56 20.13 1.46 -9.26
CA GLN A 56 20.35 1.49 -10.71
C GLN A 56 21.21 2.69 -11.15
N ASN A 57 21.18 3.78 -10.38
CA ASN A 57 22.00 4.98 -10.61
C ASN A 57 23.30 5.00 -9.77
N LYS A 58 23.69 3.88 -9.14
CA LYS A 58 24.95 3.72 -8.39
C LYS A 58 25.12 4.72 -7.24
N LEU A 59 24.02 5.13 -6.61
CA LEU A 59 24.00 6.06 -5.47
C LEU A 59 24.14 5.33 -4.12
N LEU A 60 23.96 4.01 -4.10
CA LEU A 60 24.18 3.18 -2.91
C LEU A 60 25.49 2.40 -3.00
N THR A 61 26.25 2.42 -1.91
CA THR A 61 27.45 1.61 -1.73
C THR A 61 27.14 0.43 -0.82
N ARG A 62 27.36 -0.78 -1.31
CA ARG A 62 27.23 -2.01 -0.53
C ARG A 62 28.41 -2.16 0.43
N LYS A 63 28.12 -2.31 1.73
CA LYS A 63 29.13 -2.57 2.77
C LYS A 63 28.67 -3.72 3.65
N ILE A 64 29.51 -4.11 4.61
CA ILE A 64 29.31 -5.31 5.46
C ILE A 64 27.95 -5.31 6.17
N LYS A 65 27.48 -4.14 6.62
CA LYS A 65 26.25 -4.00 7.42
C LYS A 65 25.01 -3.58 6.61
N GLY A 66 25.12 -3.49 5.29
CA GLY A 66 24.03 -3.08 4.41
C GLY A 66 24.46 -2.08 3.33
N GLU A 67 23.47 -1.44 2.73
CA GLU A 67 23.64 -0.45 1.67
C GLU A 67 23.42 0.94 2.24
N TRP A 68 24.26 1.90 1.86
CA TRP A 68 24.08 3.29 2.27
C TRP A 68 24.59 4.28 1.22
N VAL A 69 24.08 5.49 1.30
CA VAL A 69 24.57 6.63 0.51
C VAL A 69 25.88 7.12 1.14
N ASP A 70 26.95 7.16 0.36
CA ASP A 70 28.22 7.75 0.82
C ASP A 70 28.07 9.28 0.92
N LYS A 71 28.82 9.90 1.85
CA LYS A 71 28.66 11.33 2.18
C LYS A 71 28.68 12.24 0.95
N ASN A 72 29.56 11.95 -0.01
CA ASN A 72 29.74 12.75 -1.22
C ASN A 72 28.51 12.70 -2.15
N ASN A 73 27.70 11.64 -2.08
CA ASN A 73 26.51 11.44 -2.91
C ASN A 73 25.21 11.84 -2.19
N THR A 74 25.31 12.41 -0.98
CA THR A 74 24.13 12.74 -0.17
C THR A 74 23.21 13.74 -0.86
N GLN A 75 23.79 14.76 -1.51
CA GLN A 75 23.01 15.77 -2.22
C GLN A 75 22.26 15.15 -3.40
N GLU A 76 22.98 14.44 -4.27
CA GLU A 76 22.41 13.75 -5.43
C GLU A 76 21.35 12.72 -5.02
N ALA A 77 21.57 11.96 -3.94
CA ALA A 77 20.57 11.03 -3.43
C ALA A 77 19.30 11.75 -2.96
N ASN A 78 19.42 12.90 -2.28
CA ASN A 78 18.27 13.70 -1.86
C ASN A 78 17.49 14.27 -3.07
N GLU A 79 18.19 14.65 -4.15
CA GLU A 79 17.55 15.05 -5.40
C GLU A 79 16.80 13.88 -6.05
N PHE A 80 17.36 12.66 -5.98
CA PHE A 80 16.76 11.45 -6.52
C PHE A 80 15.51 10.97 -5.77
N VAL A 81 15.56 10.91 -4.44
CA VAL A 81 14.51 10.25 -3.64
C VAL A 81 13.77 11.18 -2.69
N GLY A 82 14.09 12.47 -2.70
CA GLY A 82 13.59 13.44 -1.74
C GLY A 82 14.34 13.35 -0.39
N SER A 83 14.41 14.49 0.30
CA SER A 83 15.13 14.64 1.57
C SER A 83 14.33 14.19 2.80
N GLU A 84 13.03 13.95 2.64
CA GLU A 84 12.10 13.68 3.74
C GLU A 84 11.45 12.30 3.62
N LYS A 85 11.05 11.76 4.77
CA LYS A 85 10.18 10.58 4.82
C LYS A 85 8.77 10.99 4.42
N PHE A 86 8.06 10.07 3.77
CA PHE A 86 6.65 10.25 3.50
C PHE A 86 5.87 10.35 4.82
N ASP A 87 5.09 11.43 4.95
CA ASP A 87 4.17 11.68 6.03
C ASP A 87 2.76 11.88 5.47
N LEU A 88 1.83 11.06 5.93
CA LEU A 88 0.47 11.06 5.44
C LEU A 88 -0.32 12.30 5.89
N ASN A 89 0.06 12.90 7.03
CA ASN A 89 -0.60 14.08 7.61
C ASN A 89 -0.01 15.41 7.13
N LYS A 90 1.06 15.38 6.33
CA LYS A 90 1.74 16.60 5.87
C LYS A 90 0.90 17.33 4.83
N LYS A 91 0.53 18.57 5.16
CA LYS A 91 -0.29 19.46 4.31
C LYS A 91 0.51 20.12 3.18
N GLU A 92 1.79 20.42 3.44
CA GLU A 92 2.69 21.00 2.45
C GLU A 92 3.09 19.96 1.41
N LEU A 93 3.38 20.40 0.18
CA LEU A 93 3.82 19.50 -0.89
C LEU A 93 5.11 18.78 -0.48
N GLN A 94 5.09 17.45 -0.56
CA GLN A 94 6.22 16.60 -0.25
C GLN A 94 7.09 16.38 -1.49
N ASN A 95 8.40 16.25 -1.27
CA ASN A 95 9.35 15.97 -2.33
C ASN A 95 9.60 14.45 -2.43
N PHE A 96 9.23 13.87 -3.57
CA PHE A 96 9.49 12.45 -3.89
C PHE A 96 10.64 12.26 -4.90
N GLY A 97 11.42 13.32 -5.13
CA GLY A 97 12.57 13.36 -6.02
C GLY A 97 12.15 13.20 -7.48
N VAL A 98 12.76 12.22 -8.16
CA VAL A 98 12.57 11.99 -9.60
C VAL A 98 11.27 11.27 -9.93
N ILE A 99 10.51 10.82 -8.92
CA ILE A 99 9.20 10.17 -9.09
C ILE A 99 8.13 11.25 -9.23
N LYS A 100 7.48 11.31 -10.39
CA LYS A 100 6.42 12.29 -10.69
C LYS A 100 5.04 11.77 -10.36
N ASN A 101 4.79 10.47 -10.57
CA ASN A 101 3.50 9.87 -10.26
C ASN A 101 3.65 8.35 -10.10
N ILE A 102 2.86 7.75 -9.20
CA ILE A 102 2.66 6.30 -9.08
C ILE A 102 1.15 6.06 -9.04
N SER A 103 0.62 5.17 -9.87
CA SER A 103 -0.79 4.80 -9.80
C SER A 103 -1.11 3.94 -8.58
N SER A 104 -2.40 3.71 -8.33
CA SER A 104 -2.77 2.68 -7.39
C SER A 104 -2.30 1.29 -7.83
N ILE A 105 -1.87 0.46 -6.86
CA ILE A 105 -1.49 -0.92 -7.14
C ILE A 105 -2.73 -1.76 -7.45
N PHE A 106 -2.65 -2.53 -8.53
CA PHE A 106 -3.67 -3.44 -9.04
C PHE A 106 -3.10 -4.85 -9.22
N LEU A 107 -3.94 -5.80 -9.61
CA LEU A 107 -3.54 -7.12 -10.06
C LEU A 107 -3.55 -7.16 -11.58
N GLN A 108 -2.69 -7.97 -12.19
CA GLN A 108 -2.71 -8.21 -13.62
C GLN A 108 -2.77 -9.71 -13.89
N LYS A 109 -3.65 -10.11 -14.81
CA LYS A 109 -3.74 -11.47 -15.36
C LYS A 109 -4.08 -11.39 -16.84
N ASP A 110 -3.35 -12.12 -17.67
CA ASP A 110 -3.56 -12.17 -19.13
C ASP A 110 -3.62 -10.78 -19.79
N ASN A 111 -2.71 -9.89 -19.38
CA ASN A 111 -2.65 -8.47 -19.77
C ASN A 111 -3.88 -7.62 -19.40
N LYS A 112 -4.83 -8.17 -18.63
CA LYS A 112 -5.96 -7.43 -18.08
C LYS A 112 -5.63 -6.91 -16.69
N ILE A 113 -5.99 -5.66 -16.45
CA ILE A 113 -5.94 -5.04 -15.13
C ILE A 113 -7.16 -5.49 -14.34
N ILE A 114 -6.92 -6.06 -13.16
CA ILE A 114 -7.91 -6.53 -12.21
C ILE A 114 -7.86 -5.63 -10.97
N ILE A 115 -9.01 -5.08 -10.59
CA ILE A 115 -9.17 -4.21 -9.41
C ILE A 115 -10.10 -4.85 -8.39
N LYS A 116 -9.88 -4.55 -7.10
CA LYS A 116 -10.85 -4.85 -6.05
C LYS A 116 -12.02 -3.88 -6.20
N LYS A 117 -13.27 -4.36 -6.18
CA LYS A 117 -14.47 -3.51 -6.17
C LYS A 117 -15.64 -4.22 -5.51
N VAL A 118 -16.48 -3.47 -4.81
CA VAL A 118 -17.72 -4.02 -4.23
C VAL A 118 -18.57 -4.74 -5.28
N ASN A 119 -19.16 -5.86 -4.92
CA ASN A 119 -19.94 -6.69 -5.85
C ASN A 119 -21.37 -6.15 -6.07
N LEU A 120 -21.49 -5.00 -6.72
CA LEU A 120 -22.78 -4.37 -7.05
C LEU A 120 -23.59 -5.14 -8.11
N LYS A 121 -22.97 -6.12 -8.79
CA LYS A 121 -23.69 -7.04 -9.70
C LYS A 121 -24.51 -8.06 -8.90
N LYS A 122 -23.90 -8.65 -7.86
CA LYS A 122 -24.59 -9.57 -6.93
C LYS A 122 -25.53 -8.83 -5.99
N PHE A 123 -25.12 -7.65 -5.52
CA PHE A 123 -25.86 -6.82 -4.56
C PHE A 123 -26.19 -5.45 -5.15
N PRO A 124 -27.15 -5.38 -6.09
CA PRO A 124 -27.47 -4.12 -6.75
C PRO A 124 -28.04 -3.11 -5.76
N LEU A 125 -27.63 -1.86 -5.95
CA LEU A 125 -28.11 -0.74 -5.17
C LEU A 125 -29.52 -0.34 -5.64
N LYS A 126 -30.46 -0.21 -4.70
CA LYS A 126 -31.82 0.30 -4.96
C LYS A 126 -32.12 1.48 -4.03
N LYS A 127 -32.84 2.47 -4.55
CA LYS A 127 -33.41 3.55 -3.73
C LYS A 127 -34.83 3.17 -3.29
N VAL A 128 -35.10 3.22 -1.99
CA VAL A 128 -36.39 2.91 -1.34
C VAL A 128 -36.65 4.01 -0.31
N ASP A 129 -37.76 4.74 -0.46
CA ASP A 129 -38.16 5.83 0.45
C ASP A 129 -37.00 6.78 0.79
N ASP A 130 -36.36 7.30 -0.26
CA ASP A 130 -35.18 8.17 -0.23
C ASP A 130 -33.87 7.57 0.33
N ASN A 131 -33.90 6.34 0.80
CA ASN A 131 -32.72 5.65 1.31
C ASN A 131 -32.16 4.66 0.28
N TYR A 132 -30.83 4.54 0.25
CA TYR A 132 -30.18 3.50 -0.54
C TYR A 132 -30.10 2.19 0.25
N VAL A 133 -30.42 1.08 -0.41
CA VAL A 133 -30.34 -0.28 0.15
C VAL A 133 -29.65 -1.22 -0.83
N LEU A 134 -28.92 -2.19 -0.28
CA LEU A 134 -28.33 -3.29 -1.05
C LEU A 134 -29.35 -4.42 -1.17
N GLN A 135 -29.74 -4.76 -2.39
CA GLN A 135 -30.63 -5.91 -2.60
C GLN A 135 -29.87 -7.22 -2.39
N ASN A 136 -30.55 -8.22 -1.84
CA ASN A 136 -30.03 -9.58 -1.62
C ASN A 136 -28.80 -9.68 -0.69
N PHE A 137 -28.40 -8.58 -0.05
CA PHE A 137 -27.28 -8.59 0.88
C PHE A 137 -27.72 -9.11 2.25
N ASP A 138 -27.08 -10.17 2.72
CA ASP A 138 -27.13 -10.62 4.12
C ASP A 138 -25.81 -10.23 4.80
N GLY A 139 -25.83 -9.96 6.11
CA GLY A 139 -24.63 -9.61 6.89
C GLY A 139 -23.56 -10.71 6.96
N LYS A 140 -23.84 -11.90 6.40
CA LYS A 140 -22.89 -13.00 6.22
C LYS A 140 -22.15 -12.95 4.87
N ASP A 141 -22.62 -12.16 3.92
CA ASP A 141 -21.96 -11.98 2.64
C ASP A 141 -20.76 -11.04 2.78
N ASP A 142 -19.65 -11.40 2.14
CA ASP A 142 -18.54 -10.47 1.93
C ASP A 142 -18.73 -9.72 0.61
N ILE A 143 -19.23 -8.48 0.70
CA ILE A 143 -19.42 -7.61 -0.48
C ILE A 143 -18.09 -7.14 -1.08
N PHE A 144 -16.99 -7.21 -0.34
CA PHE A 144 -15.64 -6.80 -0.75
C PHE A 144 -14.79 -7.92 -1.33
N ASP A 145 -15.20 -9.19 -1.19
CA ASP A 145 -14.56 -10.35 -1.81
C ASP A 145 -14.89 -10.44 -3.31
N ASN A 146 -14.47 -9.43 -4.05
CA ASN A 146 -14.70 -9.32 -5.48
C ASN A 146 -13.59 -8.54 -6.18
N TYR A 147 -12.95 -9.22 -7.12
CA TYR A 147 -11.90 -8.69 -7.98
C TYR A 147 -12.35 -8.83 -9.42
N GLU A 148 -12.33 -7.73 -10.17
CA GLU A 148 -12.86 -7.72 -11.52
C GLU A 148 -11.92 -7.02 -12.49
N SER A 149 -11.87 -7.52 -13.72
CA SER A 149 -11.16 -6.82 -14.79
C SER A 149 -11.82 -5.48 -15.12
N LEU A 150 -11.05 -4.50 -15.59
CA LEU A 150 -11.59 -3.19 -15.99
C LEU A 150 -12.64 -3.28 -17.11
N ASP A 151 -12.53 -4.30 -17.97
CA ASP A 151 -13.49 -4.60 -19.04
C ASP A 151 -14.67 -5.48 -18.55
N GLU A 152 -14.70 -5.81 -17.26
CA GLU A 152 -15.76 -6.59 -16.60
C GLU A 152 -15.97 -8.02 -17.12
N THR A 153 -14.98 -8.57 -17.83
CA THR A 153 -15.04 -9.92 -18.40
C THR A 153 -14.51 -11.02 -17.49
N LEU A 154 -13.66 -10.69 -16.51
CA LEU A 154 -13.10 -11.62 -15.55
C LEU A 154 -13.47 -11.20 -14.14
N THR A 155 -13.89 -12.17 -13.33
CA THR A 155 -14.23 -11.96 -11.91
C THR A 155 -13.60 -13.07 -11.07
N PHE A 156 -13.08 -12.71 -9.91
CA PHE A 156 -12.41 -13.61 -8.99
C PHE A 156 -12.74 -13.25 -7.54
N LYS A 157 -12.71 -14.25 -6.68
CA LYS A 157 -12.62 -14.10 -5.23
C LYS A 157 -11.16 -14.07 -4.77
N ALA A 158 -10.92 -13.57 -3.56
CA ALA A 158 -9.61 -13.52 -2.93
C ALA A 158 -8.94 -14.91 -2.87
N GLU A 159 -9.70 -15.96 -2.55
CA GLU A 159 -9.19 -17.33 -2.45
C GLU A 159 -8.70 -17.91 -3.80
N GLU A 160 -9.17 -17.35 -4.92
CA GLU A 160 -8.75 -17.74 -6.28
C GLU A 160 -7.44 -17.06 -6.70
N ILE A 161 -7.04 -15.99 -5.99
CA ILE A 161 -5.87 -15.17 -6.31
C ILE A 161 -4.75 -15.37 -5.28
N PHE A 162 -5.12 -15.43 -4.00
CA PHE A 162 -4.21 -15.38 -2.86
C PHE A 162 -4.27 -16.70 -2.09
N LYS A 163 -3.31 -17.59 -2.33
CA LYS A 163 -3.23 -18.89 -1.66
C LYS A 163 -2.49 -18.76 -0.32
N PRO A 164 -3.14 -18.98 0.83
CA PRO A 164 -2.50 -18.84 2.13
C PRO A 164 -1.47 -19.94 2.37
N ILE A 165 -0.33 -19.56 2.95
CA ILE A 165 0.72 -20.46 3.42
C ILE A 165 0.94 -20.18 4.90
N GLU A 166 0.47 -21.11 5.73
CA GLU A 166 0.64 -21.06 7.18
C GLU A 166 1.94 -21.72 7.61
N GLN A 167 2.72 -21.06 8.45
CA GLN A 167 3.97 -21.58 8.99
C GLN A 167 4.06 -21.34 10.49
N THR A 168 4.40 -22.37 11.24
CA THR A 168 4.76 -22.28 12.66
C THR A 168 6.27 -22.23 12.78
N LEU A 169 6.79 -21.25 13.52
CA LEU A 169 8.19 -20.89 13.61
C LEU A 169 8.61 -20.70 15.06
N ASN A 170 9.91 -20.86 15.32
CA ASN A 170 10.50 -20.62 16.62
C ASN A 170 11.89 -19.96 16.51
N GLN A 171 12.31 -19.27 17.58
CA GLN A 171 13.68 -18.75 17.68
C GLN A 171 14.58 -19.75 18.40
N LYS A 172 15.63 -20.23 17.71
CA LYS A 172 16.63 -21.13 18.32
C LYS A 172 17.37 -20.40 19.45
N LYS A 173 17.48 -21.05 20.63
CA LYS A 173 18.11 -20.53 21.87
C LYS A 173 17.36 -19.36 22.55
N ALA A 174 16.09 -19.14 22.22
CA ALA A 174 15.28 -18.13 22.90
C ALA A 174 14.61 -18.71 24.17
N SER A 175 14.21 -17.81 25.08
CA SER A 175 13.49 -18.13 26.33
C SER A 175 12.05 -18.60 26.07
N GLU A 176 11.29 -18.90 27.13
CA GLU A 176 9.84 -19.12 27.05
C GLU A 176 9.14 -18.09 26.13
N ASN A 177 8.08 -18.50 25.43
CA ASN A 177 7.27 -17.67 24.52
C ASN A 177 7.93 -17.27 23.18
N SER A 178 8.68 -18.19 22.58
CA SER A 178 9.39 -17.96 21.31
C SER A 178 8.78 -18.67 20.10
N LEU A 179 7.56 -19.22 20.25
CA LEU A 179 6.81 -19.87 19.18
C LEU A 179 5.85 -18.86 18.55
N PHE A 180 5.80 -18.79 17.23
CA PHE A 180 4.88 -17.91 16.51
C PHE A 180 4.36 -18.56 15.23
N LYS A 181 3.18 -18.14 14.79
CA LYS A 181 2.55 -18.55 13.53
C LYS A 181 2.50 -17.35 12.59
N LYS A 182 2.81 -17.59 11.32
CA LYS A 182 2.67 -16.62 10.25
C LYS A 182 1.84 -17.18 9.11
N THR A 183 0.99 -16.34 8.53
CA THR A 183 0.24 -16.63 7.30
C THR A 183 0.75 -15.70 6.21
N SER A 184 1.52 -16.25 5.29
CA SER A 184 1.99 -15.58 4.05
C SER A 184 1.06 -15.94 2.89
N TYR A 185 1.20 -15.27 1.74
CA TYR A 185 0.42 -15.62 0.55
C TYR A 185 1.31 -15.96 -0.64
N LEU A 186 0.85 -16.88 -1.47
CA LEU A 186 1.30 -17.07 -2.84
C LEU A 186 0.26 -16.45 -3.78
N LEU A 187 0.72 -15.79 -4.84
CA LEU A 187 -0.14 -15.44 -5.96
C LEU A 187 -0.38 -16.68 -6.81
N GLU A 188 -1.64 -16.92 -7.17
CA GLU A 188 -2.04 -17.95 -8.12
C GLU A 188 -1.40 -17.74 -9.50
N GLU A 189 -1.26 -18.81 -10.28
CA GLU A 189 -0.58 -18.74 -11.56
C GLU A 189 -1.23 -17.73 -12.53
N GLY A 190 -0.37 -16.98 -13.24
CA GLY A 190 -0.76 -15.92 -14.16
C GLY A 190 -1.02 -14.56 -13.49
N PHE A 191 -1.16 -14.49 -12.16
CA PHE A 191 -1.32 -13.22 -11.47
C PHE A 191 0.04 -12.55 -11.16
N THR A 192 0.06 -11.23 -11.29
CA THR A 192 1.14 -10.36 -10.83
C THR A 192 0.55 -9.10 -10.19
N PHE A 193 1.31 -8.44 -9.33
CA PHE A 193 0.95 -7.08 -8.94
C PHE A 193 1.39 -6.11 -10.05
N GLY A 194 0.60 -5.08 -10.32
CA GLY A 194 0.91 -4.07 -11.32
C GLY A 194 0.65 -2.65 -10.83
N PHE A 195 1.41 -1.70 -11.37
CA PHE A 195 1.17 -0.27 -11.22
C PHE A 195 1.85 0.51 -12.36
N PHE A 196 1.37 1.71 -12.62
CA PHE A 196 2.02 2.65 -13.54
C PHE A 196 2.89 3.64 -12.77
N ILE A 197 4.01 4.02 -13.35
CA ILE A 197 4.92 5.02 -12.79
C ILE A 197 5.33 6.03 -13.85
N GLU A 198 5.39 7.30 -13.45
CA GLU A 198 6.07 8.36 -14.18
C GLU A 198 7.28 8.83 -13.39
N CYS A 199 8.47 8.76 -13.98
CA CYS A 199 9.72 9.23 -13.37
C CYS A 199 10.70 9.82 -14.39
N GLU A 200 11.65 10.63 -13.94
CA GLU A 200 12.60 11.32 -14.82
C GLU A 200 13.70 10.40 -15.38
N TYR A 201 14.02 9.32 -14.66
CA TYR A 201 15.13 8.42 -14.99
C TYR A 201 14.66 7.09 -15.57
N GLU A 202 15.55 6.43 -16.30
CA GLU A 202 15.31 5.08 -16.80
C GLU A 202 15.22 4.10 -15.62
N LEU A 203 14.20 3.24 -15.67
CA LEU A 203 14.06 2.11 -14.77
C LEU A 203 14.21 0.82 -15.58
N ARG A 204 14.87 -0.17 -15.03
CA ARG A 204 15.17 -1.45 -15.69
C ARG A 204 14.68 -2.63 -14.86
N ASP A 205 14.51 -3.78 -15.53
CA ASP A 205 14.17 -5.04 -14.88
C ASP A 205 15.19 -5.39 -13.79
N SER A 206 14.70 -5.90 -12.66
CA SER A 206 15.54 -6.30 -11.53
C SER A 206 14.82 -7.24 -10.57
N ILE A 207 15.53 -7.64 -9.51
CA ILE A 207 14.93 -8.33 -8.36
C ILE A 207 14.91 -7.35 -7.20
N VAL A 208 13.71 -7.07 -6.70
CA VAL A 208 13.49 -6.13 -5.60
C VAL A 208 13.00 -6.86 -4.36
N THR A 209 13.17 -6.24 -3.20
CA THR A 209 12.61 -6.71 -1.94
C THR A 209 11.49 -5.78 -1.49
N LEU A 210 10.34 -6.35 -1.14
CA LEU A 210 9.16 -5.61 -0.70
C LEU A 210 8.46 -6.36 0.45
N GLY A 211 7.90 -5.62 1.41
CA GLY A 211 7.18 -6.19 2.54
C GLY A 211 8.07 -6.65 3.70
N ALA A 212 7.44 -7.35 4.64
CA ALA A 212 8.10 -8.00 5.75
C ALA A 212 8.87 -9.26 5.27
N ASP A 213 9.76 -9.76 6.11
CA ASP A 213 10.66 -10.91 5.83
C ASP A 213 11.54 -10.76 4.57
N ARG A 214 11.66 -9.55 4.02
CA ARG A 214 12.41 -9.25 2.78
C ARG A 214 11.94 -10.13 1.60
N SER A 215 10.63 -10.23 1.43
CA SER A 215 10.04 -10.99 0.31
C SER A 215 10.57 -10.46 -1.04
N SER A 216 11.07 -11.35 -1.89
CA SER A 216 11.69 -11.00 -3.17
C SER A 216 10.69 -11.07 -4.32
N PHE A 217 10.78 -10.11 -5.24
CA PHE A 217 9.92 -9.98 -6.41
C PHE A 217 10.76 -9.76 -7.66
N ILE A 218 10.38 -10.41 -8.76
CA ILE A 218 10.85 -10.01 -10.09
C ILE A 218 10.09 -8.74 -10.46
N LEU A 219 10.82 -7.65 -10.64
CA LEU A 219 10.33 -6.39 -11.17
C LEU A 219 10.57 -6.37 -12.68
N LYS A 220 9.49 -6.30 -13.46
CA LYS A 220 9.57 -6.07 -14.90
C LYS A 220 9.08 -4.67 -15.26
N VAL A 221 9.81 -4.01 -16.15
CA VAL A 221 9.57 -2.65 -16.61
C VAL A 221 9.19 -2.67 -18.09
N GLU A 222 7.98 -2.19 -18.39
CA GLU A 222 7.51 -2.01 -19.76
C GLU A 222 7.23 -0.53 -20.01
N LYS A 223 7.80 0.06 -21.07
CA LYS A 223 7.44 1.43 -21.47
C LYS A 223 5.96 1.44 -21.86
N SER A 224 5.18 2.30 -21.22
CA SER A 224 3.75 2.41 -21.50
C SER A 224 3.26 3.81 -21.17
N ASN A 225 2.35 4.32 -21.98
CA ASN A 225 1.62 5.56 -21.72
C ASN A 225 0.23 5.30 -21.11
N GLU A 226 -0.10 4.03 -20.85
CA GLU A 226 -1.33 3.65 -20.17
C GLU A 226 -1.40 4.26 -18.77
N THR A 227 -2.63 4.48 -18.32
CA THR A 227 -2.96 4.94 -16.98
C THR A 227 -4.00 4.02 -16.39
N LEU A 228 -4.08 3.98 -15.06
CA LEU A 228 -5.19 3.31 -14.40
C LEU A 228 -6.43 4.19 -14.51
N ASP A 229 -7.20 3.99 -15.57
CA ASP A 229 -8.45 4.68 -15.83
C ASP A 229 -9.61 3.67 -15.86
N TYR A 230 -10.67 3.99 -15.14
CA TYR A 230 -11.87 3.17 -15.06
C TYR A 230 -13.09 4.08 -14.90
N LYS A 231 -14.12 3.84 -15.70
CA LYS A 231 -15.37 4.58 -15.59
C LYS A 231 -16.37 3.75 -14.81
N SER A 232 -16.74 4.24 -13.63
CA SER A 232 -17.77 3.64 -12.78
C SER A 232 -19.06 4.47 -12.85
N LYS A 233 -20.16 3.91 -12.36
CA LYS A 233 -21.42 4.65 -12.17
C LYS A 233 -21.37 5.59 -10.96
N TYR A 234 -20.66 5.18 -9.91
CA TYR A 234 -20.51 5.88 -8.64
C TYR A 234 -19.04 6.21 -8.41
N LEU A 235 -18.71 7.03 -7.40
CA LEU A 235 -17.31 7.23 -7.06
C LEU A 235 -16.73 5.92 -6.54
N LEU A 236 -15.65 5.44 -7.17
CA LEU A 236 -14.94 4.23 -6.75
C LEU A 236 -13.52 4.60 -6.31
N LEU A 237 -13.11 4.13 -5.14
CA LEU A 237 -11.73 4.26 -4.69
C LEU A 237 -10.86 3.20 -5.38
N LEU A 238 -9.92 3.61 -6.21
CA LEU A 238 -8.93 2.72 -6.83
C LEU A 238 -7.70 2.49 -5.93
N GLY A 239 -7.43 3.45 -5.05
CA GLY A 239 -6.38 3.39 -4.03
C GLY A 239 -6.97 3.50 -2.64
N ASP A 240 -6.22 3.00 -1.65
CA ASP A 240 -6.57 3.24 -0.26
C ASP A 240 -6.57 4.76 -0.02
N SER A 241 -7.56 5.27 0.69
CA SER A 241 -7.83 6.70 0.74
C SER A 241 -7.94 7.20 2.16
N LEU A 242 -7.22 8.27 2.47
CA LEU A 242 -7.46 9.02 3.69
C LEU A 242 -8.65 9.95 3.47
N ILE A 243 -9.75 9.67 4.16
CA ILE A 243 -10.90 10.56 4.24
C ILE A 243 -11.04 11.00 5.70
N THR A 244 -10.88 12.30 5.94
CA THR A 244 -10.94 12.88 7.29
C THR A 244 -12.30 13.49 7.61
N LEU A 245 -13.25 13.40 6.68
CA LEU A 245 -14.59 13.95 6.80
C LEU A 245 -15.60 12.84 7.14
N PRO A 246 -16.63 13.12 7.96
CA PRO A 246 -17.67 12.16 8.27
C PRO A 246 -18.51 11.83 7.03
N LEU A 247 -18.46 10.59 6.55
CA LEU A 247 -19.14 10.21 5.30
C LEU A 247 -20.66 10.41 5.35
N ASN A 248 -21.29 10.18 6.51
CA ASN A 248 -22.74 10.36 6.72
C ASN A 248 -23.22 11.82 6.54
N GLU A 249 -22.33 12.81 6.60
CA GLU A 249 -22.64 14.22 6.36
C GLU A 249 -22.25 14.69 4.94
N HIS A 250 -21.53 13.85 4.20
CA HIS A 250 -20.81 14.24 3.00
C HIS A 250 -21.06 13.34 1.79
N CYS A 251 -21.95 12.37 1.89
CA CYS A 251 -22.47 11.56 0.78
C CYS A 251 -23.86 10.99 1.14
N ASP A 252 -24.62 10.54 0.15
CA ASP A 252 -25.93 9.95 0.38
C ASP A 252 -25.84 8.50 0.89
N PHE A 253 -24.81 7.78 0.44
CA PHE A 253 -24.56 6.40 0.81
C PHE A 253 -23.12 6.02 0.50
N ALA A 254 -22.54 5.14 1.32
CA ALA A 254 -21.20 4.61 1.08
C ALA A 254 -21.15 3.13 1.45
N ILE A 255 -20.42 2.36 0.65
CA ILE A 255 -20.08 0.96 0.94
C ILE A 255 -18.58 0.94 1.10
N THR A 256 -18.13 0.84 2.34
CA THR A 256 -16.72 1.03 2.71
C THR A 256 -16.18 -0.11 3.55
N SER A 257 -14.88 -0.35 3.38
CA SER A 257 -14.04 -1.17 4.24
C SER A 257 -12.89 -0.28 4.71
N GLU A 258 -12.37 -0.53 5.90
CA GLU A 258 -11.25 0.23 6.44
C GLU A 258 -10.02 -0.67 6.57
N ILE A 259 -8.88 -0.10 6.23
CA ILE A 259 -7.57 -0.70 6.46
C ILE A 259 -6.72 0.25 7.27
N SER A 260 -6.22 -0.27 8.37
CA SER A 260 -5.28 0.40 9.26
C SER A 260 -3.94 0.73 8.58
N TYR A 261 -3.26 1.74 9.10
CA TYR A 261 -1.97 2.19 8.61
C TYR A 261 -1.12 2.73 9.77
N LYS A 262 0.15 2.32 9.78
CA LYS A 262 1.20 2.76 10.69
C LYS A 262 2.54 2.87 9.95
N ASN A 263 3.31 3.91 10.23
CA ASN A 263 4.65 4.12 9.68
C ASN A 263 5.73 4.01 10.75
N LEU A 264 6.97 3.73 10.32
CA LEU A 264 8.15 3.77 11.20
C LEU A 264 8.77 5.18 11.25
N MET A 265 8.65 5.82 12.41
CA MET A 265 9.24 7.11 12.75
C MET A 265 10.68 6.94 13.27
N GLY A 266 11.57 7.85 12.85
CA GLY A 266 12.94 7.91 13.37
C GLY A 266 13.07 9.05 14.40
N LYS A 267 13.84 8.85 15.49
CA LYS A 267 14.02 9.80 16.61
C LYS A 267 14.55 11.21 16.28
N LYS A 268 14.88 11.56 15.03
CA LYS A 268 15.36 12.92 14.70
C LYS A 268 14.30 14.00 14.93
N SER A 269 13.01 13.66 14.92
CA SER A 269 11.92 14.58 15.26
C SER A 269 11.71 14.78 16.76
N SER A 270 12.45 14.08 17.64
CA SER A 270 12.22 14.07 19.09
C SER A 270 13.51 14.29 19.89
N MET A 271 14.35 15.26 19.52
CA MET A 271 15.50 15.66 20.34
C MET A 271 15.21 16.94 21.11
N SER A 272 14.80 16.79 22.37
CA SER A 272 15.34 17.67 23.41
C SER A 272 16.85 17.35 23.51
N LYS A 273 17.69 18.34 23.28
CA LYS A 273 19.15 18.21 23.37
C LYS A 273 19.52 17.93 24.84
N SER A 274 19.80 16.69 25.20
CA SER A 274 20.54 16.41 26.44
C SER A 274 22.03 16.33 26.13
N SER A 275 22.83 16.91 27.04
CA SER A 275 24.25 17.22 26.88
C SER A 275 25.21 16.04 27.14
N ASP A 276 24.71 14.81 27.20
CA ASP A 276 25.53 13.63 27.53
C ASP A 276 25.86 12.77 26.31
N SER A 277 27.06 12.97 25.78
CA SER A 277 27.59 12.31 24.58
C SER A 277 27.82 10.79 24.73
N LYS A 278 27.70 10.22 25.94
CA LYS A 278 27.88 8.79 26.21
C LYS A 278 26.58 7.97 26.23
N LYS A 279 25.39 8.58 26.32
CA LYS A 279 24.09 7.87 26.23
C LYS A 279 23.54 7.72 24.80
N ASN A 280 24.12 8.43 23.82
CA ASN A 280 23.63 8.47 22.44
C ASN A 280 23.86 7.19 21.60
N LYS A 281 24.46 6.14 22.18
CA LYS A 281 24.81 4.89 21.47
C LYS A 281 23.86 3.72 21.75
N GLN A 282 22.92 3.84 22.69
CA GLN A 282 21.94 2.79 23.00
C GLN A 282 20.55 3.22 22.52
N ASN A 283 19.99 2.37 21.65
CA ASN A 283 18.56 2.28 21.31
C ASN A 283 17.99 3.37 20.37
N ASN A 284 18.44 3.31 19.11
CA ASN A 284 17.67 3.77 17.95
C ASN A 284 16.51 2.79 17.65
N HIS A 285 15.59 2.56 18.59
CA HIS A 285 14.34 1.91 18.24
C HIS A 285 13.53 2.87 17.36
N PHE A 286 13.11 2.39 16.20
CA PHE A 286 12.11 3.09 15.39
C PHE A 286 10.80 3.07 16.17
N LEU A 287 10.16 4.24 16.30
CA LEU A 287 8.82 4.33 16.87
C LEU A 287 7.79 4.06 15.77
N LYS A 288 6.63 3.52 16.10
CA LYS A 288 5.49 3.51 15.17
C LYS A 288 4.75 4.85 15.29
N SER A 289 4.22 5.36 14.18
CA SER A 289 3.25 6.46 14.20
C SER A 289 1.96 6.03 14.88
N ASP A 290 1.11 7.01 15.19
CA ASP A 290 -0.28 6.75 15.55
C ASP A 290 -0.97 5.90 14.47
N GLU A 291 -1.88 5.06 14.93
CA GLU A 291 -2.75 4.29 14.05
C GLU A 291 -3.74 5.21 13.36
N ILE A 292 -3.83 5.11 12.06
CA ILE A 292 -4.88 5.74 11.28
C ILE A 292 -5.55 4.70 10.41
N TYR A 293 -6.82 4.93 10.08
CA TYR A 293 -7.60 4.07 9.20
C TYR A 293 -7.77 4.76 7.85
N LEU A 294 -7.50 4.02 6.79
CA LEU A 294 -7.73 4.41 5.41
C LEU A 294 -8.96 3.65 4.91
N TYR A 295 -9.77 4.30 4.09
CA TYR A 295 -10.81 3.62 3.34
C TYR A 295 -10.15 2.76 2.27
N GLU A 296 -10.45 1.47 2.28
CA GLU A 296 -9.83 0.48 1.40
C GLU A 296 -10.24 0.72 -0.05
N LYS A 297 -9.32 0.49 -0.99
CA LYS A 297 -9.64 0.41 -2.42
C LYS A 297 -10.81 -0.56 -2.66
N GLY A 298 -11.64 -0.25 -3.65
CA GLY A 298 -12.86 -0.96 -3.98
C GLY A 298 -14.11 -0.41 -3.30
N SER A 299 -13.96 0.50 -2.31
CA SER A 299 -15.08 1.19 -1.69
C SER A 299 -15.80 2.11 -2.67
N VAL A 300 -17.12 2.20 -2.53
CA VAL A 300 -18.00 3.03 -3.38
C VAL A 300 -18.69 4.10 -2.55
N ILE A 301 -18.70 5.33 -3.09
CA ILE A 301 -19.35 6.49 -2.49
C ILE A 301 -20.36 7.07 -3.50
N ILE A 302 -21.60 7.26 -3.06
CA ILE A 302 -22.71 7.75 -3.89
C ILE A 302 -23.01 9.19 -3.53
N ASN A 303 -23.10 10.03 -4.56
CA ASN A 303 -23.36 11.47 -4.45
C ASN A 303 -22.44 12.18 -3.43
N PRO A 304 -21.10 12.06 -3.59
CA PRO A 304 -20.16 12.76 -2.71
C PRO A 304 -20.31 14.28 -2.84
N SER A 305 -20.31 14.97 -1.70
CA SER A 305 -20.24 16.43 -1.67
C SER A 305 -18.92 16.96 -2.24
N SER A 306 -18.90 18.20 -2.73
CA SER A 306 -17.68 18.85 -3.23
C SER A 306 -16.54 18.85 -2.19
N LYS A 307 -16.88 19.07 -0.90
CA LYS A 307 -15.93 19.01 0.20
C LYS A 307 -15.25 17.64 0.34
N LEU A 308 -15.99 16.56 0.09
CA LEU A 308 -15.44 15.20 0.12
C LEU A 308 -14.48 14.96 -1.05
N ILE A 309 -14.84 15.44 -2.23
CA ILE A 309 -13.96 15.41 -3.41
C ILE A 309 -12.68 16.22 -3.17
N ASP A 310 -12.80 17.41 -2.58
CA ASP A 310 -11.64 18.25 -2.22
C ASP A 310 -10.74 17.57 -1.19
N ASN A 311 -11.32 16.83 -0.23
CA ASN A 311 -10.55 16.04 0.74
C ASN A 311 -9.76 14.90 0.06
N LEU A 312 -10.35 14.24 -0.93
CA LEU A 312 -9.68 13.22 -1.73
C LEU A 312 -8.59 13.83 -2.63
N ASN A 313 -8.74 15.08 -3.09
CA ASN A 313 -7.78 15.81 -3.93
C ASN A 313 -6.51 16.26 -3.18
N ASN A 314 -5.89 15.34 -2.45
CA ASN A 314 -4.62 15.55 -1.79
C ASN A 314 -3.46 15.17 -2.72
N LYS A 315 -2.74 16.18 -3.22
CA LYS A 315 -1.62 16.01 -4.17
C LYS A 315 -0.52 15.08 -3.66
N ASN A 316 -0.20 15.12 -2.36
CA ASN A 316 0.84 14.26 -1.78
C ASN A 316 0.46 12.79 -1.83
N LEU A 317 -0.81 12.50 -1.55
CA LEU A 317 -1.34 11.14 -1.53
C LEU A 317 -1.52 10.61 -2.95
N GLN A 318 -2.11 11.42 -3.82
CA GLN A 318 -2.34 11.08 -5.23
C GLN A 318 -1.04 10.83 -5.99
N GLN A 319 0.01 11.62 -5.74
CA GLN A 319 1.31 11.44 -6.41
C GLN A 319 1.92 10.05 -6.18
N ILE A 320 1.59 9.38 -5.07
CA ILE A 320 2.15 8.07 -4.72
C ILE A 320 1.10 6.94 -4.75
N GLY A 321 -0.07 7.20 -5.32
CA GLY A 321 -1.09 6.18 -5.58
C GLY A 321 -2.05 5.89 -4.42
N TYR A 322 -2.08 6.75 -3.39
CA TYR A 322 -3.19 6.85 -2.43
C TYR A 322 -4.24 7.84 -2.95
N ASN A 323 -5.45 7.83 -2.39
CA ASN A 323 -6.53 8.77 -2.77
C ASN A 323 -6.81 8.83 -4.29
N ILE A 324 -6.54 7.75 -5.02
CA ILE A 324 -6.91 7.64 -6.43
C ILE A 324 -8.35 7.13 -6.47
N TYR A 325 -9.19 7.84 -7.21
CA TYR A 325 -10.59 7.52 -7.37
C TYR A 325 -11.05 7.81 -8.79
N THR A 326 -12.20 7.26 -9.14
CA THR A 326 -12.90 7.55 -10.39
C THR A 326 -14.18 8.30 -10.05
N ILE A 327 -14.55 9.28 -10.87
CA ILE A 327 -15.84 9.97 -10.71
C ILE A 327 -16.85 9.22 -11.55
N GLY A 328 -18.00 8.91 -10.94
CA GLY A 328 -19.11 8.36 -11.67
C GLY A 328 -19.71 9.37 -12.65
N GLU A 329 -20.02 8.96 -13.88
CA GLU A 329 -20.88 9.78 -14.73
C GLU A 329 -22.29 9.75 -14.13
N ASN A 330 -22.65 10.81 -13.38
CA ASN A 330 -24.03 11.06 -12.99
C ASN A 330 -24.83 11.23 -14.30
N LYS A 331 -25.62 10.22 -14.67
CA LYS A 331 -26.67 10.37 -15.66
C LYS A 331 -27.95 10.84 -15.00
#